data_AF-A0A364RBV6-F1
#
_entry.id   AF-A0A364RBV6-F1
#
_cell.length_a   1.000
_cell.length_b   1.000
_cell.length_c   1.000
_cell.angle_alpha   90.00
_cell.angle_beta   90.00
_cell.angle_gamma   90.00
#
_symmetry.space_group_name_H-M   'P 1'
#
loop_
_entity.id
_entity.type
_entity.pdbx_description
1 polymer ?
#
loop_
_entity_poly.entity_id
_entity_poly.type
_entity_poly.pdbx_seq_one_letter_code
_entity_poly.pdbx_strand_id
1 'polypeptide(L)' 'MEYNIIVAPDLEVLATEVAGFLPMGWQLKGGILEHNDGFAQQLVRTPSDNIRLQRKQVRPAKQKRTKWIQTGL' A
#
# COMPACT_ATOMS: atom_id res chain seq x y z
N MET A 1 7.50 2.17 12.47
CA MET A 1 6.16 2.17 11.83
C MET A 1 5.55 3.51 12.16
N GLU A 2 5.13 4.26 11.14
CA GLU A 2 4.59 5.62 11.28
C GLU A 2 3.07 5.57 11.17
N TYR A 3 2.37 6.39 11.95
CA TYR A 3 0.92 6.50 11.94
C TYR A 3 0.53 7.95 11.71
N ASN A 4 -0.47 8.17 10.87
CA ASN A 4 -1.06 9.48 10.63
C ASN A 4 -2.58 9.36 10.71
N ILE A 5 -3.25 10.40 11.19
CA ILE A 5 -4.71 10.45 11.28
C ILE A 5 -5.14 11.73 10.61
N ILE A 6 -5.94 11.61 9.57
CA ILE A 6 -6.52 12.74 8.85
C ILE A 6 -7.95 12.86 9.32
N VAL A 7 -8.35 14.07 9.72
CA VAL A 7 -9.72 14.39 10.09
C VAL A 7 -10.19 15.49 9.17
N ALA A 8 -11.38 15.34 8.61
CA ALA A 8 -11.98 16.28 7.69
C ALA A 8 -13.48 16.40 7.96
N PRO A 9 -14.10 17.57 7.70
CA PRO A 9 -15.54 17.76 7.91
C PRO A 9 -16.38 16.91 6.93
N ASP A 10 -15.86 16.66 5.73
CA ASP A 10 -16.57 15.96 4.65
C ASP A 10 -15.73 14.82 4.07
N LEU A 11 -16.42 13.81 3.52
CA LEU A 11 -15.79 12.65 2.89
C LEU A 11 -14.93 13.04 1.67
N GLU A 12 -15.37 14.02 0.89
CA GLU A 12 -14.63 14.52 -0.29
C GLU A 12 -13.31 15.19 0.10
N VAL A 13 -13.34 15.97 1.19
CA VAL A 13 -12.14 16.62 1.75
C VAL A 13 -11.19 15.55 2.30
N LEU A 14 -11.73 14.57 3.04
CA LEU A 14 -10.95 13.44 3.54
C LEU A 14 -10.26 12.67 2.41
N ALA A 15 -11.00 12.36 1.34
CA ALA A 15 -10.49 11.61 0.21
C ALA A 15 -9.36 12.36 -0.52
N THR A 16 -9.53 13.68 -0.69
CA THR A 16 -8.49 14.56 -1.28
C THR A 16 -7.21 14.53 -0.46
N GLU A 17 -7.32 14.73 0.85
CA GLU A 17 -6.17 14.74 1.75
C GLU A 17 -5.48 13.38 1.75
N VAL A 18 -6.23 12.29 1.97
CA VAL A 18 -5.74 10.91 1.92
C VAL A 18 -5.02 10.60 0.60
N ALA A 19 -5.57 11.04 -0.54
CA ALA A 19 -4.99 10.81 -1.86
C ALA A 19 -3.59 11.42 -2.00
N GLY A 20 -3.31 12.53 -1.32
CA GLY A 20 -1.97 13.14 -1.26
C GLY A 20 -0.93 12.26 -0.55
N PHE A 21 -1.36 11.43 0.41
CA PHE A 21 -0.46 10.56 1.19
C PHE A 21 -0.19 9.20 0.52
N LEU A 22 -1.10 8.69 -0.30
CA LEU A 22 -0.93 7.42 -1.03
C LEU A 22 0.39 7.33 -1.83
N PRO A 23 0.78 8.33 -2.67
CA PRO A 23 2.04 8.26 -3.41
C PRO A 23 3.29 8.30 -2.53
N MET A 24 3.19 8.74 -1.28
CA MET A 24 4.32 8.78 -0.33
C MET A 24 4.53 7.42 0.40
N GLY A 25 3.74 6.41 0.05
CA GLY A 25 3.79 5.08 0.65
C GLY A 25 2.97 4.95 1.94
N TRP A 26 2.00 5.83 2.16
CA TRP A 26 1.01 5.65 3.21
C TRP A 26 -0.09 4.70 2.75
N GLN A 27 -0.53 3.85 3.67
CA GLN A 27 -1.58 2.87 3.46
C GLN A 27 -2.74 3.16 4.38
N LEU A 28 -3.96 3.01 3.87
CA LEU A 28 -5.18 3.09 4.66
C LEU A 28 -5.16 1.99 5.71
N LYS A 29 -5.26 2.41 6.98
CA LYS A 29 -5.33 1.50 8.11
C LYS A 29 -6.74 1.51 8.67
N GLY A 30 -7.47 0.41 8.49
CA GLY A 30 -8.86 0.31 8.94
C GLY A 30 -9.83 1.07 8.03
N GLY A 31 -11.04 1.26 8.52
CA GLY A 31 -12.09 2.03 7.83
C GLY A 31 -12.08 3.51 8.20
N ILE A 32 -12.87 4.28 7.47
CA ILE A 32 -13.20 5.66 7.82
C ILE A 32 -14.05 5.61 9.08
N LEU A 33 -13.72 6.45 10.05
CA LEU A 33 -14.46 6.59 11.29
C LEU A 33 -15.26 7.89 11.24
N GLU A 34 -16.57 7.75 11.21
CA GLU A 34 -17.51 8.88 11.23
C GLU A 34 -17.72 9.32 12.67
N HIS A 35 -17.57 10.62 12.91
CA HIS A 35 -17.93 11.29 14.15
C HIS A 35 -18.97 12.38 13.83
N ASN A 36 -19.69 12.87 14.85
CA ASN A 36 -20.74 13.88 14.67
C ASN A 36 -20.28 15.19 13.98
N ASP A 37 -18.97 15.43 13.89
CA ASP A 37 -18.36 16.64 13.33
C ASP A 37 -17.49 16.36 12.08
N GLY A 38 -17.56 15.14 11.52
CA GLY A 38 -16.87 14.79 10.28
C GLY A 38 -16.31 13.37 10.25
N PHE A 39 -15.30 13.16 9.40
CA PHE A 39 -14.73 11.87 9.08
C PHE A 39 -13.26 11.82 9.43
N ALA A 40 -12.81 10.70 9.98
CA ALA A 40 -11.43 10.43 10.28
C ALA A 40 -10.93 9.20 9.52
N GLN A 41 -9.74 9.29 8.91
CA GLN A 41 -9.05 8.16 8.30
C GLN A 41 -7.69 7.97 8.94
N GLN A 42 -7.42 6.76 9.41
CA GLN A 42 -6.09 6.38 9.87
C GLN A 42 -5.25 5.89 8.69
N LEU A 43 -4.00 6.33 8.65
CA LEU A 43 -2.99 5.96 7.69
C LEU A 43 -1.80 5.36 8.43
N VAL A 44 -1.18 4.35 7.83
CA VAL A 44 0.04 3.73 8.34
C VAL A 44 1.08 3.70 7.25
N ARG A 45 2.32 4.00 7.62
CA ARG A 45 3.47 3.85 6.75
C ARG A 45 4.48 2.96 7.42
N THR A 46 4.94 1.95 6.70
CA THR A 46 6.07 1.14 7.15
C THR A 46 7.28 1.48 6.30
N PRO A 47 8.47 1.68 6.89
CA PRO A 47 9.68 1.93 6.12
C PRO A 47 10.00 0.76 5.15
N SER A 48 9.47 -0.43 5.41
CA SER A 48 9.53 -1.59 4.52
C SER A 48 8.55 -1.55 3.34
N ASP A 49 7.50 -0.71 3.34
CA ASP A 49 6.56 -0.62 2.21
C ASP A 49 7.19 0.05 0.97
N ASN A 50 8.14 0.97 1.21
CA ASN A 50 8.98 1.57 0.17
C ASN A 50 9.79 0.50 -0.61
N ILE A 51 10.11 -0.62 0.04
CA ILE A 51 10.80 -1.76 -0.59
C ILE A 51 9.81 -2.62 -1.42
N ARG A 52 8.52 -2.64 -1.05
CA ARG A 52 7.50 -3.46 -1.72
C ARG A 52 7.05 -2.86 -3.05
N LEU A 53 7.04 -1.53 -3.19
CA LEU A 53 6.79 -0.84 -4.45
C LEU A 53 7.93 -1.06 -5.47
N GLN A 54 9.20 -1.01 -5.03
CA GLN A 54 10.33 -1.36 -5.90
C GLN A 54 10.33 -2.84 -6.34
N ARG A 55 9.81 -3.74 -5.50
CA ARG A 55 9.66 -5.17 -5.85
C ARG A 55 8.52 -5.46 -6.83
N LYS A 56 7.63 -4.51 -7.13
CA LYS A 56 6.60 -4.68 -8.17
C LYS A 56 7.12 -4.34 -9.57
N GLN A 57 8.08 -3.41 -9.71
CA GLN A 57 8.74 -3.15 -11.01
C GLN A 57 9.86 -4.14 -11.33
N VAL A 58 10.48 -4.76 -10.31
CA VAL A 58 11.52 -5.78 -10.49
C VAL A 58 10.96 -7.16 -10.18
N ARG A 59 9.97 -7.61 -10.95
CA ARG A 59 9.74 -9.05 -11.12
C ARG A 59 10.46 -9.48 -12.40
N PRO A 60 11.72 -9.95 -12.34
CA PRO A 60 12.18 -10.83 -13.42
C PRO A 60 11.23 -12.01 -13.40
N ALA A 61 10.47 -12.18 -14.49
CA ALA A 61 9.63 -13.33 -14.70
C ALA A 61 10.47 -14.57 -14.35
N LYS A 62 10.02 -15.33 -13.34
CA LYS A 62 10.67 -16.56 -12.90
C LYS A 62 11.01 -17.38 -14.15
N GLN A 63 12.29 -17.41 -14.50
CA GLN A 63 12.84 -18.26 -15.52
C GLN A 63 12.63 -19.69 -15.01
N LYS A 64 11.53 -20.32 -15.43
CA LYS A 64 11.28 -21.74 -15.20
C LYS A 64 12.39 -22.48 -15.95
N ARG A 65 13.46 -22.82 -15.24
CA ARG A 65 14.49 -23.74 -15.69
C ARG A 65 13.83 -25.11 -15.80
N THR A 66 13.31 -25.45 -16.98
CA THR A 66 12.95 -26.82 -17.30
C THR A 66 14.25 -27.61 -17.36
N LYS A 67 14.64 -28.24 -16.24
CA LYS A 67 15.60 -29.33 -16.25
C LYS A 67 14.91 -30.52 -16.92
N TRP A 68 15.22 -30.77 -18.20
CA TRP A 68 14.99 -32.09 -18.78
C TRP A 68 16.05 -33.01 -18.21
N ILE A 69 15.57 -34.02 -17.49
CA ILE A 69 16.36 -35.03 -16.83
C ILE A 69 16.82 -36.02 -17.92
N GLN A 70 18.07 -36.43 -17.82
CA GLN A 70 18.74 -37.45 -18.64
C GLN A 70 18.14 -38.85 -18.42
N THR A 71 17.86 -39.56 -19.53
CA THR A 71 17.80 -41.04 -19.70
C THR A 71 17.80 -41.23 -21.23
N GLY A 72 18.74 -41.91 -21.90
CA GLY A 72 19.46 -43.12 -21.54
C GLY A 72 18.82 -44.30 -22.29
N LEU A 73 19.20 -44.51 -23.56
CA LEU A 73 19.42 -45.80 -24.24
C LEU A 73 19.88 -45.59 -25.68
#